data_AF-A0A2T0A5V3-F1
#
_entry.id   AF-A0A2T0A5V3-F1
#
_cell.length_a   1.000
_cell.length_b   1.000
_cell.length_c   1.000
_cell.angle_alpha   90.00
_cell.angle_beta   90.00
_cell.angle_gamma   90.00
#
_symmetry.space_group_name_H-M   'P 1'
#
loop_
_entity.id
_entity.type
_entity.pdbx_description
1 polymer ?
#
loop_
_entity_poly.entity_id
_entity_poly.type
_entity_poly.pdbx_seq_one_letter_code
_entity_poly.pdbx_strand_id
1 'polypeptide(L)'
;MDTSLEDIKNKANAAYSKKNWQEAVALFGQAVDLEQAGPAKATLLAKRSAAYVRLENFESAHTDAALAASADPTSPLAQARIAEACIKLKDYEGAEQAYDRAIQLSPEGAARKRYKDAQKSAQRASRHEAAQTRQAPPPAPTPAPPRSIPSHTSSARNPRTAPPSAYSSTPRYQSARLQIYRPGTSWWDRVAAAVEKEGFKPESGGGVEVALAAWEVCEEGFARLHESVSQVQVAGMLQVTTSDNSPLVAFAECILTMDDAFHLTASPFGDMPPLTKISTLIEQQSRQGHLLKYIERKQGYSARQSIDDLTARLKTESRSDIRTLTASLILGRIFGSFVLFEMGSYSEAIEGWRNVLDLLEAGNAVWAHEALEERGKVFSPTILRGVRVALMNTIMVGHGKATTDSERCKFKLDEMEDLANDVLDEFLPDSLLAGKPPVYRTAWEASFLAYCLGYAYRAEAPLRDMRMGVPAIADLDAAREVSDWYDAATSAMPFDWWEKRTILWAGLRMRLYAGGWSVQELLDRVEEAKRVDEFASRFFGPGPSPNHARDLVLYCVEACDDSLRMAAQPTYSGPKLTRQSTIKPVPRLWCSPGFDRNTVLTKEFWERPEMQGDIGCFDEYRMH
;
A
#
# COMPACT_ATOMS: atom_id res chain seq x y z
N MET A 1 -9.60 1.02 -45.24
CA MET A 1 -8.31 1.65 -45.57
C MET A 1 -7.50 1.65 -44.29
N ASP A 2 -6.52 0.77 -44.18
CA ASP A 2 -5.57 0.86 -43.07
C ASP A 2 -4.81 2.18 -43.22
N THR A 3 -4.96 3.05 -42.22
CA THR A 3 -4.24 4.31 -42.17
C THR A 3 -2.86 4.01 -41.62
N SER A 4 -1.79 4.28 -42.37
CA SER A 4 -0.44 3.91 -41.94
C SER A 4 -0.04 4.69 -40.67
N LEU A 5 0.88 4.13 -39.89
CA LEU A 5 1.44 4.83 -38.72
C LEU A 5 2.00 6.21 -39.09
N GLU A 6 2.56 6.36 -40.29
CA GLU A 6 3.09 7.63 -40.79
C GLU A 6 1.97 8.63 -41.13
N ASP A 7 0.85 8.17 -41.69
CA ASP A 7 -0.33 9.02 -41.88
C ASP A 7 -0.91 9.52 -40.55
N ILE A 8 -0.95 8.67 -39.51
CA ILE A 8 -1.41 9.03 -38.17
C ILE A 8 -0.46 10.06 -37.54
N LYS A 9 0.86 9.84 -37.63
CA LYS A 9 1.89 10.80 -37.19
C LYS A 9 1.71 12.16 -37.87
N ASN A 10 1.48 12.17 -39.19
CA ASN A 10 1.29 13.40 -39.96
C ASN A 10 -0.01 14.12 -39.59
N LYS A 11 -1.13 13.40 -39.43
CA LYS A 11 -2.39 13.95 -38.91
C LYS A 11 -2.22 14.52 -37.49
N ALA A 12 -1.51 13.83 -36.59
CA ALA A 12 -1.25 14.30 -35.22
C ALA A 12 -0.43 15.59 -35.19
N ASN A 13 0.66 15.66 -35.97
CA ASN A 13 1.47 16.87 -36.12
C ASN A 13 0.65 18.04 -36.74
N ALA A 14 -0.25 17.75 -37.68
CA ALA A 14 -1.13 18.75 -38.28
C ALA A 14 -2.19 19.27 -37.29
N ALA A 15 -2.83 18.39 -36.51
CA ALA A 15 -3.77 18.77 -35.45
C ALA A 15 -3.09 19.63 -34.38
N TYR A 16 -1.89 19.22 -33.94
CA TYR A 16 -1.07 19.99 -33.01
C TYR A 16 -0.70 21.38 -33.56
N SER A 17 -0.31 21.46 -34.83
CA SER A 17 0.02 22.73 -35.50
C SER A 17 -1.21 23.65 -35.65
N LYS A 18 -2.40 23.07 -35.84
CA LYS A 18 -3.70 23.77 -35.85
C LYS A 18 -4.20 24.15 -34.45
N LYS A 19 -3.46 23.83 -33.38
CA LYS A 19 -3.86 24.01 -31.97
C LYS A 19 -5.09 23.18 -31.55
N ASN A 20 -5.45 22.14 -32.30
CA ASN A 20 -6.50 21.21 -31.89
C ASN A 20 -5.92 20.16 -30.94
N TRP A 21 -5.72 20.54 -29.67
CA TRP A 21 -4.96 19.74 -28.71
C TRP A 21 -5.63 18.41 -28.36
N GLN A 22 -6.96 18.36 -28.31
CA GLN A 22 -7.72 17.12 -28.07
C GLN A 22 -7.53 16.11 -29.21
N GLU A 23 -7.66 16.55 -30.46
CA GLU A 23 -7.39 15.73 -31.65
C GLU A 23 -5.92 15.31 -31.72
N ALA A 24 -4.99 16.21 -31.39
CA ALA A 24 -3.56 15.90 -31.32
C ALA A 24 -3.25 14.82 -30.27
N VAL A 25 -3.83 14.91 -29.07
CA VAL A 25 -3.68 13.87 -28.02
C VAL A 25 -4.21 12.52 -28.51
N ALA A 26 -5.40 12.49 -29.11
CA ALA A 26 -6.00 11.26 -29.62
C ALA A 26 -5.16 10.61 -30.73
N LEU A 27 -4.70 11.40 -31.70
CA LEU A 27 -3.89 10.90 -32.82
C LEU A 27 -2.46 10.53 -32.41
N PHE A 28 -1.83 11.27 -31.49
CA PHE A 28 -0.57 10.82 -30.90
C PHE A 28 -0.75 9.56 -30.05
N GLY A 29 -1.91 9.38 -29.40
CA GLY A 29 -2.25 8.12 -28.71
C GLY A 29 -2.26 6.93 -29.66
N GLN A 30 -3.03 7.01 -30.74
CA GLN A 30 -3.06 5.98 -31.79
C GLN A 30 -1.65 5.69 -32.36
N ALA A 31 -0.83 6.72 -32.57
CA ALA A 31 0.55 6.54 -33.01
C ALA A 31 1.42 5.84 -31.94
N VAL A 32 1.25 6.18 -30.65
CA VAL A 32 1.95 5.52 -29.54
C VAL A 32 1.55 4.05 -29.44
N ASP A 33 0.28 3.69 -29.63
CA ASP A 33 -0.19 2.31 -29.49
C ASP A 33 0.34 1.39 -30.61
N LEU A 34 0.49 1.93 -31.82
CA LEU A 34 1.05 1.22 -32.98
C LEU A 34 2.59 1.17 -33.00
N GLU A 35 3.27 2.13 -32.36
CA GLU A 35 4.74 2.20 -32.34
C GLU A 35 5.35 1.25 -31.28
N GLN A 36 6.36 0.48 -31.66
CA GLN A 36 7.05 -0.45 -30.75
C GLN A 36 8.01 0.30 -29.81
N ALA A 37 8.50 -0.37 -28.75
CA ALA A 37 9.37 0.27 -27.75
C ALA A 37 10.66 0.89 -28.35
N GLY A 38 11.14 1.99 -27.76
CA GLY A 38 12.36 2.68 -28.16
C GLY A 38 12.18 4.17 -28.50
N PRO A 39 13.20 4.81 -29.12
CA PRO A 39 13.24 6.27 -29.34
C PRO A 39 12.10 6.86 -30.17
N ALA A 40 11.53 6.08 -31.10
CA ALA A 40 10.36 6.50 -31.88
C ALA A 40 9.12 6.67 -30.99
N LYS A 41 8.82 5.70 -30.13
CA LYS A 41 7.72 5.76 -29.16
C LYS A 41 7.96 6.84 -28.10
N ALA A 42 9.20 6.98 -27.63
CA ALA A 42 9.59 8.07 -26.73
C ALA A 42 9.29 9.46 -27.35
N THR A 43 9.59 9.64 -28.64
CA THR A 43 9.29 10.90 -29.35
C THR A 43 7.79 11.16 -29.46
N LEU A 44 6.97 10.13 -29.67
CA LEU A 44 5.50 10.27 -29.74
C LEU A 44 4.89 10.58 -28.37
N LEU A 45 5.34 9.89 -27.32
CA LEU A 45 4.97 10.18 -25.92
C LEU A 45 5.35 11.61 -25.52
N ALA A 46 6.57 12.06 -25.84
CA ALA A 46 7.01 13.44 -25.59
C ALA A 46 6.17 14.49 -26.34
N LYS A 47 5.66 14.18 -27.54
CA LYS A 47 4.71 15.05 -28.28
C LYS A 47 3.30 15.04 -27.68
N ARG A 48 2.81 13.89 -27.21
CA ARG A 48 1.51 13.77 -26.54
C ARG A 48 1.52 14.49 -25.18
N SER A 49 2.61 14.34 -24.40
CA SER A 49 2.90 15.15 -23.21
C SER A 49 2.79 16.66 -23.49
N ALA A 50 3.43 17.15 -24.56
CA ALA A 50 3.35 18.57 -24.93
C ALA A 50 1.91 19.03 -25.27
N ALA A 51 1.08 18.14 -25.83
CA ALA A 51 -0.33 18.42 -26.09
C ALA A 51 -1.17 18.41 -24.80
N TYR A 52 -0.88 17.52 -23.84
CA TYR A 52 -1.50 17.54 -22.51
C TYR A 52 -1.17 18.82 -21.71
N VAL A 53 0.07 19.34 -21.80
CA VAL A 53 0.42 20.66 -21.21
C VAL A 53 -0.43 21.79 -21.81
N ARG A 54 -0.82 21.69 -23.07
CA ARG A 54 -1.69 22.69 -23.75
C ARG A 54 -3.18 22.53 -23.41
N LEU A 55 -3.56 21.41 -22.80
CA LEU A 55 -4.90 21.15 -22.24
C LEU A 55 -4.97 21.38 -20.72
N GLU A 56 -3.89 21.90 -20.12
CA GLU A 56 -3.74 22.09 -18.66
C GLU A 56 -3.85 20.79 -17.83
N ASN A 57 -3.78 19.62 -18.49
CA ASN A 57 -3.70 18.32 -17.84
C ASN A 57 -2.23 17.96 -17.57
N PHE A 58 -1.67 18.59 -16.53
CA PHE A 58 -0.24 18.51 -16.22
C PHE A 58 0.18 17.14 -15.67
N GLU A 59 -0.72 16.42 -15.00
CA GLU A 59 -0.49 15.05 -14.50
C GLU A 59 -0.32 14.05 -15.65
N SER A 60 -1.20 14.09 -16.66
CA SER A 60 -1.05 13.25 -17.85
C SER A 60 0.17 13.65 -18.68
N ALA A 61 0.52 14.95 -18.71
CA ALA A 61 1.74 15.42 -19.36
C ALA A 61 3.01 14.90 -18.67
N HIS A 62 3.02 14.86 -17.34
CA HIS A 62 4.13 14.30 -16.55
C HIS A 62 4.25 12.79 -16.79
N THR A 63 3.14 12.05 -16.71
CA THR A 63 3.11 10.60 -16.97
C THR A 63 3.62 10.25 -18.36
N ASP A 64 3.18 10.95 -19.42
CA ASP A 64 3.69 10.73 -20.78
C ASP A 64 5.18 11.08 -20.92
N ALA A 65 5.66 12.10 -20.21
CA ALA A 65 7.08 12.47 -20.24
C ALA A 65 7.96 11.45 -19.51
N ALA A 66 7.50 10.92 -18.38
CA ALA A 66 8.14 9.82 -17.66
C ALA A 66 8.17 8.54 -18.51
N LEU A 67 7.05 8.18 -19.15
CA LEU A 67 7.00 7.05 -20.09
C LEU A 67 7.92 7.27 -21.30
N ALA A 68 8.06 8.50 -21.80
CA ALA A 68 9.02 8.83 -22.85
C ALA A 68 10.48 8.61 -22.39
N ALA A 69 10.80 9.01 -21.15
CA ALA A 69 12.13 8.81 -20.58
C ALA A 69 12.44 7.34 -20.29
N SER A 70 11.44 6.52 -19.92
CA SER A 70 11.61 5.07 -19.80
C SER A 70 11.73 4.37 -21.16
N ALA A 71 11.07 4.87 -22.21
CA ALA A 71 11.17 4.33 -23.56
C ALA A 71 12.48 4.70 -24.29
N ASP A 72 13.11 5.83 -23.91
CA ASP A 72 14.47 6.21 -24.32
C ASP A 72 15.17 6.97 -23.17
N PRO A 73 15.92 6.25 -22.31
CA PRO A 73 16.67 6.85 -21.20
C PRO A 73 17.76 7.84 -21.63
N THR A 74 18.10 7.90 -22.92
CA THR A 74 19.09 8.82 -23.47
C THR A 74 18.47 10.11 -24.00
N SER A 75 17.14 10.18 -24.11
CA SER A 75 16.41 11.32 -24.69
C SER A 75 16.45 12.58 -23.80
N PRO A 76 17.16 13.66 -24.21
CA PRO A 76 17.13 14.91 -23.45
C PRO A 76 15.78 15.61 -23.56
N LEU A 77 15.03 15.33 -24.64
CA LEU A 77 13.71 15.90 -24.88
C LEU A 77 12.65 15.33 -23.92
N ALA A 78 12.74 14.03 -23.58
CA ALA A 78 11.84 13.43 -22.60
C ALA A 78 12.05 14.04 -21.20
N GLN A 79 13.31 14.15 -20.76
CA GLN A 79 13.67 14.80 -19.51
C GLN A 79 13.22 16.26 -19.46
N ALA A 80 13.37 17.02 -20.55
CA ALA A 80 12.86 18.39 -20.63
C ALA A 80 11.32 18.48 -20.57
N ARG A 81 10.58 17.46 -21.02
CA ARG A 81 9.11 17.38 -20.90
C ARG A 81 8.67 17.09 -19.47
N ILE A 82 9.42 16.27 -18.72
CA ILE A 82 9.19 16.05 -17.28
C ILE A 82 9.32 17.41 -16.57
N ALA A 83 10.41 18.13 -16.81
CA ALA A 83 10.63 19.45 -16.22
C ALA A 83 9.54 20.47 -16.57
N GLU A 84 9.10 20.54 -17.84
CA GLU A 84 7.99 21.41 -18.25
C GLU A 84 6.66 21.07 -17.54
N ALA A 85 6.40 19.79 -17.23
CA ALA A 85 5.20 19.35 -16.51
C ALA A 85 5.31 19.62 -14.99
N CYS A 86 6.44 19.30 -14.36
CA CYS A 86 6.72 19.58 -12.96
C CYS A 86 6.55 21.08 -12.62
N ILE A 87 7.05 21.99 -13.47
CA ILE A 87 6.86 23.45 -13.31
C ILE A 87 5.37 23.85 -13.27
N LYS A 88 4.53 23.15 -14.03
CA LYS A 88 3.08 23.40 -14.06
C LYS A 88 2.35 22.80 -12.88
N LEU A 89 2.86 21.69 -12.33
CA LEU A 89 2.44 21.09 -11.07
C LEU A 89 2.99 21.84 -9.84
N LYS A 90 3.83 22.88 -10.03
CA LYS A 90 4.60 23.61 -9.00
C LYS A 90 5.64 22.76 -8.26
N ASP A 91 5.96 21.59 -8.78
CA ASP A 91 7.12 20.82 -8.39
C ASP A 91 8.37 21.45 -9.03
N TYR A 92 8.95 22.43 -8.33
CA TYR A 92 10.15 23.12 -8.79
C TYR A 92 11.42 22.31 -8.61
N GLU A 93 11.43 21.33 -7.70
CA GLU A 93 12.60 20.51 -7.39
C GLU A 93 12.76 19.37 -8.40
N GLY A 94 11.69 18.61 -8.68
CA GLY A 94 11.69 17.62 -9.76
C GLY A 94 11.92 18.26 -11.13
N ALA A 95 11.47 19.50 -11.34
CA ALA A 95 11.80 20.27 -12.54
C ALA A 95 13.29 20.61 -12.68
N GLU A 96 13.97 20.92 -11.57
CA GLU A 96 15.41 21.20 -11.57
C GLU A 96 16.21 19.93 -11.87
N GLN A 97 15.90 18.82 -11.19
CA GLN A 97 16.52 17.51 -11.41
C GLN A 97 16.34 17.02 -12.86
N ALA A 98 15.14 17.14 -13.41
CA ALA A 98 14.83 16.74 -14.78
C ALA A 98 15.56 17.62 -15.82
N TYR A 99 15.72 18.93 -15.58
CA TYR A 99 16.55 19.77 -16.45
C TYR A 99 18.04 19.48 -16.33
N ASP A 100 18.58 19.20 -15.14
CA ASP A 100 19.97 18.75 -15.00
C ASP A 100 20.22 17.47 -15.79
N ARG A 101 19.27 16.51 -15.75
CA ARG A 101 19.36 15.29 -16.55
C ARG A 101 19.30 15.58 -18.05
N ALA A 102 18.42 16.48 -18.50
CA ALA A 102 18.36 16.93 -19.90
C ALA A 102 19.67 17.63 -20.34
N ILE A 103 20.32 18.40 -19.46
CA ILE A 103 21.59 19.09 -19.73
C ILE A 103 22.75 18.08 -19.84
N GLN A 104 22.80 17.08 -18.96
CA GLN A 104 23.79 16.00 -18.99
C GLN A 104 23.71 15.19 -20.29
N LEU A 105 22.49 14.75 -20.66
CA LEU A 105 22.25 13.92 -21.85
C LEU A 105 22.40 14.69 -23.18
N SER A 106 22.28 16.02 -23.16
CA SER A 106 22.44 16.84 -24.38
C SER A 106 23.91 16.98 -24.77
N PRO A 107 24.29 16.84 -26.06
CA PRO A 107 25.60 17.27 -26.54
C PRO A 107 25.77 18.79 -26.41
N GLU A 108 27.02 19.26 -26.43
CA GLU A 108 27.33 20.69 -26.38
C GLU A 108 26.72 21.43 -27.58
N GLY A 109 26.20 22.64 -27.34
CA GLY A 109 25.58 23.48 -28.37
C GLY A 109 24.22 24.04 -27.96
N ALA A 110 23.41 24.40 -28.97
CA ALA A 110 22.18 25.16 -28.78
C ALA A 110 21.12 24.45 -27.92
N ALA A 111 21.02 23.10 -27.99
CA ALA A 111 20.06 22.33 -27.19
C ALA A 111 20.40 22.38 -25.69
N ARG A 112 21.64 22.04 -25.32
CA ARG A 112 22.14 22.13 -23.93
C ARG A 112 22.00 23.55 -23.37
N LYS A 113 22.23 24.59 -24.19
CA LYS A 113 22.01 25.98 -23.78
C LYS A 113 20.53 26.28 -23.47
N ARG A 114 19.59 25.85 -24.34
CA ARG A 114 18.15 26.04 -24.12
C ARG A 114 17.67 25.43 -22.81
N TYR A 115 18.16 24.24 -22.44
CA TYR A 115 17.79 23.61 -21.16
C TYR A 115 18.37 24.36 -19.95
N LYS A 116 19.63 24.84 -20.02
CA LYS A 116 20.19 25.74 -18.98
C LYS A 116 19.41 27.04 -18.81
N ASP A 117 18.93 27.63 -19.91
CA ASP A 117 18.14 28.87 -19.86
C ASP A 117 16.71 28.62 -19.35
N ALA A 118 16.12 27.45 -19.65
CA ALA A 118 14.83 27.01 -19.12
C ALA A 118 14.89 26.70 -17.60
N GLN A 119 15.92 25.99 -17.14
CA GLN A 119 16.20 25.72 -15.72
C GLN A 119 16.30 27.00 -14.90
N LYS A 120 17.08 27.99 -15.37
CA LYS A 120 17.17 29.32 -14.74
C LYS A 120 15.83 30.05 -14.69
N SER A 121 14.95 29.81 -15.67
CA SER A 121 13.60 30.39 -15.70
C SER A 121 12.68 29.71 -14.67
N ALA A 122 12.80 28.39 -14.49
CA ALA A 122 12.11 27.63 -13.44
C ALA A 122 12.55 28.07 -12.04
N GLN A 123 13.85 28.19 -11.79
CA GLN A 123 14.42 28.71 -10.53
C GLN A 123 13.90 30.13 -10.20
N ARG A 124 13.72 30.99 -11.22
CA ARG A 124 13.14 32.33 -11.03
C ARG A 124 11.65 32.28 -10.67
N ALA A 125 10.88 31.38 -11.29
CA ALA A 125 9.47 31.18 -10.96
C ALA A 125 9.31 30.67 -9.51
N SER A 126 10.09 29.65 -9.11
CA SER A 126 10.15 29.14 -7.74
C SER A 126 10.44 30.24 -6.71
N ARG A 127 11.48 31.06 -6.94
CA ARG A 127 11.82 32.19 -6.05
C ARG A 127 10.72 33.25 -5.98
N HIS A 128 10.00 33.49 -7.08
CA HIS A 128 8.90 34.45 -7.12
C HIS A 128 7.68 33.95 -6.32
N GLU A 129 7.32 32.68 -6.47
CA GLU A 129 6.24 32.07 -5.68
C GLU A 129 6.62 32.00 -4.18
N ALA A 130 7.85 31.61 -3.84
CA ALA A 130 8.34 31.64 -2.46
C ALA A 130 8.33 33.06 -1.85
N ALA A 131 8.57 34.10 -2.65
CA ALA A 131 8.48 35.49 -2.21
C ALA A 131 7.02 35.94 -1.98
N GLN A 132 6.08 35.50 -2.82
CA GLN A 132 4.66 35.77 -2.65
C GLN A 132 4.10 35.09 -1.39
N THR A 133 4.46 33.82 -1.13
CA THR A 133 4.03 33.09 0.08
C THR A 133 4.54 33.75 1.36
N ARG A 134 5.72 34.39 1.34
CA ARG A 134 6.27 35.14 2.48
C ARG A 134 5.61 36.51 2.72
N GLN A 135 4.80 37.01 1.81
CA GLN A 135 4.08 38.29 1.94
C GLN A 135 2.60 38.11 2.32
N ALA A 136 2.12 36.88 2.49
CA ALA A 136 0.78 36.61 2.99
C ALA A 136 0.68 36.95 4.50
N PRO A 137 -0.23 37.85 4.91
CA PRO A 137 -0.45 38.12 6.33
C PRO A 137 -1.11 36.91 7.02
N PRO A 138 -0.87 36.71 8.34
CA PRO A 138 -1.48 35.61 9.08
C PRO A 138 -3.02 35.71 9.08
N PRO A 139 -3.74 34.57 9.09
CA PRO A 139 -5.20 34.56 9.01
C PRO A 139 -5.83 35.22 10.25
N ALA A 140 -6.74 36.17 10.02
CA ALA A 140 -7.49 36.84 11.07
C ALA A 140 -8.64 35.96 11.62
N PRO A 141 -9.04 36.11 12.90
CA PRO A 141 -10.15 35.36 13.48
C PRO A 141 -11.50 35.74 12.85
N THR A 142 -12.35 34.74 12.59
CA THR A 142 -13.61 34.86 11.86
C THR A 142 -14.80 35.35 12.72
N PRO A 143 -15.51 36.41 12.30
CA PRO A 143 -16.84 36.75 12.83
C PRO A 143 -17.98 35.97 12.13
N ALA A 144 -19.13 35.88 12.81
CA ALA A 144 -20.32 35.12 12.37
C ALA A 144 -21.12 35.77 11.21
N PRO A 145 -21.96 35.00 10.46
CA PRO A 145 -22.56 35.43 9.19
C PRO A 145 -23.98 36.01 9.29
N PRO A 146 -24.44 36.74 8.25
CA PRO A 146 -25.87 36.67 7.89
C PRO A 146 -26.23 36.68 6.37
N ARG A 147 -27.19 35.81 6.02
CA ARG A 147 -28.34 36.02 5.08
C ARG A 147 -28.17 36.24 3.55
N SER A 148 -28.12 35.12 2.80
CA SER A 148 -29.19 34.58 1.91
C SER A 148 -29.77 35.30 0.65
N ILE A 149 -29.76 34.55 -0.50
CA ILE A 149 -30.58 34.56 -1.77
C ILE A 149 -30.54 35.79 -2.74
N PRO A 150 -30.85 35.68 -4.07
CA PRO A 150 -31.27 34.50 -4.88
C PRO A 150 -30.62 34.23 -6.29
N SER A 151 -30.93 33.01 -6.76
CA SER A 151 -30.78 32.28 -8.05
C SER A 151 -30.82 32.99 -9.42
N HIS A 152 -30.22 32.35 -10.44
CA HIS A 152 -30.80 32.16 -11.80
C HIS A 152 -30.25 30.91 -12.56
N THR A 153 -31.16 30.02 -12.98
CA THR A 153 -31.34 29.31 -14.29
C THR A 153 -30.25 29.41 -15.38
N SER A 154 -29.95 28.43 -16.26
CA SER A 154 -30.82 27.50 -17.03
C SER A 154 -30.06 26.33 -17.73
N SER A 155 -30.81 25.35 -18.24
CA SER A 155 -30.50 24.22 -19.18
C SER A 155 -29.62 24.55 -20.42
N ALA A 156 -29.17 23.66 -21.32
CA ALA A 156 -29.41 22.23 -21.67
C ALA A 156 -28.13 21.69 -22.42
N ARG A 157 -28.03 20.54 -23.15
CA ARG A 157 -28.93 19.44 -23.59
C ARG A 157 -28.05 18.21 -24.02
N ASN A 158 -28.64 17.02 -24.18
CA ASN A 158 -28.02 15.83 -24.81
C ASN A 158 -28.34 15.75 -26.33
N PRO A 159 -27.54 15.07 -27.18
CA PRO A 159 -28.09 13.88 -27.86
C PRO A 159 -27.10 12.70 -28.10
N ARG A 160 -27.68 11.54 -28.41
CA ARG A 160 -27.07 10.20 -28.54
C ARG A 160 -26.39 9.94 -29.90
N THR A 161 -25.40 9.02 -29.91
CA THR A 161 -25.18 8.00 -30.96
C THR A 161 -24.33 6.83 -30.41
N ALA A 162 -24.49 5.63 -31.00
CA ALA A 162 -23.74 4.39 -30.75
C ALA A 162 -23.96 3.43 -31.95
N PRO A 163 -23.25 2.29 -32.10
CA PRO A 163 -21.85 1.94 -31.76
C PRO A 163 -21.03 1.69 -33.07
N PRO A 164 -19.81 1.10 -33.06
CA PRO A 164 -19.71 -0.37 -33.02
C PRO A 164 -18.53 -0.95 -32.20
N SER A 165 -18.59 -2.25 -31.98
CA SER A 165 -17.60 -3.13 -31.35
C SER A 165 -16.17 -2.99 -31.90
N ALA A 166 -15.20 -2.86 -30.99
CA ALA A 166 -13.84 -3.39 -31.15
C ALA A 166 -13.19 -3.68 -29.79
N TYR A 167 -13.15 -4.97 -29.40
CA TYR A 167 -12.36 -5.43 -28.25
C TYR A 167 -10.86 -5.38 -28.59
N SER A 168 -10.13 -4.37 -28.11
CA SER A 168 -8.75 -4.53 -27.55
C SER A 168 -8.10 -3.17 -27.21
N SER A 169 -7.86 -2.94 -25.91
CA SER A 169 -6.70 -2.23 -25.33
C SER A 169 -7.00 -1.87 -23.86
N THR A 170 -6.53 -2.71 -22.93
CA THR A 170 -6.57 -2.42 -21.48
C THR A 170 -5.74 -1.18 -21.14
N PRO A 171 -6.29 -0.16 -20.44
CA PRO A 171 -5.48 0.89 -19.83
C PRO A 171 -4.58 0.30 -18.74
N ARG A 172 -3.32 0.76 -18.65
CA ARG A 172 -2.37 0.31 -17.62
C ARG A 172 -2.65 0.95 -16.26
N TYR A 173 -3.70 0.48 -15.59
CA TYR A 173 -3.75 0.47 -14.12
C TYR A 173 -3.27 -0.92 -13.70
N GLN A 174 -1.99 -1.05 -13.36
CA GLN A 174 -1.39 -2.32 -12.95
C GLN A 174 -0.50 -2.12 -11.73
N SER A 175 -1.13 -2.07 -10.56
CA SER A 175 -0.56 -2.79 -9.40
C SER A 175 -0.40 -4.26 -9.80
N ALA A 176 0.55 -4.97 -9.18
CA ALA A 176 0.68 -6.41 -9.36
C ALA A 176 -0.54 -7.18 -8.81
N ARG A 177 -1.18 -6.66 -7.75
CA ARG A 177 -2.33 -7.26 -7.07
C ARG A 177 -3.69 -6.84 -7.67
N LEU A 178 -3.87 -5.57 -8.05
CA LEU A 178 -5.11 -5.10 -8.73
C LEU A 178 -5.16 -5.49 -10.23
N GLN A 179 -4.89 -6.76 -10.55
CA GLN A 179 -5.03 -7.31 -11.89
C GLN A 179 -6.29 -8.17 -12.00
N ILE A 180 -6.79 -8.30 -13.23
CA ILE A 180 -7.84 -9.27 -13.52
C ILE A 180 -7.25 -10.67 -13.31
N TYR A 181 -7.92 -11.47 -12.49
CA TYR A 181 -7.51 -12.83 -12.17
C TYR A 181 -7.31 -13.68 -13.44
N ARG A 182 -6.28 -14.52 -13.42
CA ARG A 182 -5.93 -15.46 -14.49
C ARG A 182 -5.72 -16.85 -13.89
N PRO A 183 -6.51 -17.85 -14.28
CA PRO A 183 -6.32 -19.22 -13.82
C PRO A 183 -4.89 -19.74 -14.06
N GLY A 184 -4.40 -20.54 -13.13
CA GLY A 184 -3.05 -21.10 -13.10
C GLY A 184 -1.95 -20.14 -12.67
N THR A 185 -2.26 -18.98 -12.08
CA THR A 185 -1.25 -17.97 -11.70
C THR A 185 -1.22 -17.60 -10.22
N SER A 186 -2.33 -17.81 -9.51
CA SER A 186 -2.52 -17.39 -8.12
C SER A 186 -1.96 -18.40 -7.11
N TRP A 187 -1.93 -18.04 -5.83
CA TRP A 187 -1.74 -18.99 -4.74
C TRP A 187 -2.94 -19.93 -4.61
N TRP A 188 -4.15 -19.44 -4.88
CA TRP A 188 -5.39 -20.22 -4.81
C TRP A 188 -5.36 -21.39 -5.79
N ASP A 189 -4.90 -21.18 -7.02
CA ASP A 189 -4.70 -22.23 -8.02
C ASP A 189 -3.82 -23.38 -7.51
N ARG A 190 -2.78 -23.05 -6.72
CA ARG A 190 -1.84 -24.03 -6.15
C ARG A 190 -2.48 -24.81 -5.00
N VAL A 191 -3.22 -24.13 -4.13
CA VAL A 191 -3.99 -24.76 -3.04
C VAL A 191 -5.08 -25.67 -3.62
N ALA A 192 -5.90 -25.17 -4.53
CA ALA A 192 -6.97 -25.93 -5.19
C ALA A 192 -6.41 -27.17 -5.90
N ALA A 193 -5.31 -27.03 -6.66
CA ALA A 193 -4.66 -28.17 -7.31
C ALA A 193 -4.15 -29.22 -6.29
N ALA A 194 -3.62 -28.81 -5.14
CA ALA A 194 -3.18 -29.74 -4.10
C ALA A 194 -4.36 -30.44 -3.41
N VAL A 195 -5.46 -29.75 -3.17
CA VAL A 195 -6.69 -30.34 -2.62
C VAL A 195 -7.26 -31.39 -3.59
N GLU A 196 -7.43 -31.03 -4.86
CA GLU A 196 -8.04 -31.90 -5.87
C GLU A 196 -7.15 -33.07 -6.30
N LYS A 197 -5.85 -32.83 -6.52
CA LYS A 197 -4.95 -33.79 -7.21
C LYS A 197 -4.01 -34.52 -6.26
N GLU A 198 -3.66 -33.91 -5.14
CA GLU A 198 -2.73 -34.47 -4.15
C GLU A 198 -3.46 -34.95 -2.88
N GLY A 199 -4.78 -34.70 -2.78
CA GLY A 199 -5.58 -35.07 -1.62
C GLY A 199 -5.26 -34.27 -0.35
N PHE A 200 -4.65 -33.08 -0.50
CA PHE A 200 -4.38 -32.19 0.62
C PHE A 200 -5.70 -31.77 1.29
N LYS A 201 -5.69 -31.71 2.62
CA LYS A 201 -6.84 -31.30 3.43
C LYS A 201 -6.41 -30.14 4.32
N PRO A 202 -6.91 -28.92 4.07
CA PRO A 202 -6.74 -27.82 5.01
C PRO A 202 -7.24 -28.23 6.40
N GLU A 203 -6.52 -27.84 7.44
CA GLU A 203 -6.97 -28.04 8.82
C GLU A 203 -8.12 -27.06 9.11
N SER A 204 -9.14 -27.50 9.86
CA SER A 204 -10.25 -26.60 10.21
C SER A 204 -9.80 -25.61 11.27
N GLY A 205 -9.98 -24.33 11.00
CA GLY A 205 -9.31 -23.23 11.71
C GLY A 205 -7.87 -22.98 11.28
N GLY A 206 -7.35 -23.72 10.30
CA GLY A 206 -6.04 -23.50 9.70
C GLY A 206 -5.99 -22.27 8.80
N GLY A 207 -4.78 -21.73 8.60
CA GLY A 207 -4.56 -20.59 7.72
C GLY A 207 -4.92 -20.86 6.26
N VAL A 208 -4.78 -22.10 5.76
CA VAL A 208 -5.19 -22.41 4.38
C VAL A 208 -6.71 -22.40 4.23
N GLU A 209 -7.48 -22.84 5.24
CA GLU A 209 -8.95 -22.70 5.25
C GLU A 209 -9.35 -21.21 5.25
N VAL A 210 -8.65 -20.37 6.02
CA VAL A 210 -8.88 -18.92 6.10
C VAL A 210 -8.61 -18.22 4.77
N ALA A 211 -7.50 -18.55 4.11
CA ALA A 211 -7.18 -18.02 2.79
C ALA A 211 -8.26 -18.40 1.75
N LEU A 212 -8.66 -19.68 1.72
CA LEU A 212 -9.71 -20.17 0.82
C LEU A 212 -11.05 -19.46 1.07
N ALA A 213 -11.47 -19.31 2.31
CA ALA A 213 -12.70 -18.61 2.66
C ALA A 213 -12.67 -17.13 2.23
N ALA A 214 -11.56 -16.42 2.42
CA ALA A 214 -11.40 -15.04 1.96
C ALA A 214 -11.47 -14.92 0.42
N TRP A 215 -10.95 -15.91 -0.31
CA TRP A 215 -11.07 -15.97 -1.77
C TRP A 215 -12.51 -16.24 -2.23
N GLU A 216 -13.20 -17.20 -1.62
CA GLU A 216 -14.61 -17.50 -1.93
C GLU A 216 -15.51 -16.29 -1.67
N VAL A 217 -15.31 -15.57 -0.57
CA VAL A 217 -16.01 -14.31 -0.26
C VAL A 217 -15.72 -13.24 -1.32
N CYS A 218 -14.50 -13.15 -1.85
CA CYS A 218 -14.19 -12.23 -2.96
C CYS A 218 -15.02 -12.56 -4.21
N GLU A 219 -15.08 -13.84 -4.61
CA GLU A 219 -15.84 -14.30 -5.78
C GLU A 219 -17.35 -14.13 -5.60
N GLU A 220 -17.89 -14.39 -4.40
CA GLU A 220 -19.29 -14.05 -4.07
C GLU A 220 -19.56 -12.55 -4.22
N GLY A 221 -18.62 -11.70 -3.77
CA GLY A 221 -18.69 -10.26 -3.94
C GLY A 221 -18.77 -9.84 -5.41
N PHE A 222 -17.95 -10.44 -6.28
CA PHE A 222 -18.01 -10.17 -7.72
C PHE A 222 -19.27 -10.71 -8.39
N ALA A 223 -19.75 -11.90 -8.03
CA ALA A 223 -21.02 -12.42 -8.52
C ALA A 223 -22.18 -11.45 -8.22
N ARG A 224 -22.31 -11.03 -6.96
CA ARG A 224 -23.35 -10.07 -6.53
C ARG A 224 -23.16 -8.68 -7.15
N LEU A 225 -21.92 -8.23 -7.36
CA LEU A 225 -21.62 -6.99 -8.08
C LEU A 225 -22.09 -7.05 -9.54
N HIS A 226 -21.88 -8.19 -10.22
CA HIS A 226 -22.21 -8.34 -11.64
C HIS A 226 -23.73 -8.36 -11.87
N GLU A 227 -24.51 -8.87 -10.92
CA GLU A 227 -25.97 -8.74 -10.89
C GLU A 227 -26.41 -7.31 -10.55
N SER A 228 -25.83 -6.73 -9.50
CA SER A 228 -26.18 -5.40 -8.98
C SER A 228 -25.83 -4.26 -9.94
N VAL A 229 -24.83 -4.43 -10.80
CA VAL A 229 -24.37 -3.44 -11.77
C VAL A 229 -24.27 -4.09 -13.14
N SER A 230 -25.31 -3.94 -13.95
CA SER A 230 -25.46 -4.60 -15.25
C SER A 230 -25.90 -3.62 -16.34
N GLN A 231 -25.46 -3.87 -17.59
CA GLN A 231 -25.91 -3.08 -18.74
C GLN A 231 -27.09 -3.75 -19.45
N VAL A 232 -28.21 -3.05 -19.56
CA VAL A 232 -29.43 -3.54 -20.22
C VAL A 232 -29.20 -3.58 -21.74
N GLN A 233 -28.95 -4.78 -22.28
CA GLN A 233 -28.54 -5.01 -23.67
C GLN A 233 -29.45 -4.34 -24.72
N VAL A 234 -30.75 -4.23 -24.47
CA VAL A 234 -31.74 -3.67 -25.42
C VAL A 234 -31.69 -2.14 -25.49
N ALA A 235 -31.20 -1.46 -24.45
CA ALA A 235 -31.24 0.01 -24.34
C ALA A 235 -29.86 0.67 -24.14
N GLY A 236 -28.82 -0.11 -23.85
CA GLY A 236 -27.50 0.39 -23.43
C GLY A 236 -27.52 1.09 -22.06
N MET A 237 -28.68 1.14 -21.39
CA MET A 237 -28.86 1.77 -20.09
C MET A 237 -28.20 0.94 -19.00
N LEU A 238 -27.55 1.63 -18.09
CA LEU A 238 -26.92 1.08 -16.90
C LEU A 238 -27.98 0.90 -15.80
N GLN A 239 -28.14 -0.33 -15.30
CA GLN A 239 -28.95 -0.64 -14.12
C GLN A 239 -28.01 -0.79 -12.91
N VAL A 240 -28.38 -0.15 -11.79
CA VAL A 240 -27.63 -0.20 -10.53
C VAL A 240 -28.60 -0.43 -9.37
N THR A 241 -28.46 -1.56 -8.68
CA THR A 241 -29.21 -1.89 -7.46
C THR A 241 -28.52 -1.26 -6.25
N THR A 242 -28.84 0.01 -5.99
CA THR A 242 -28.21 0.81 -4.93
C THR A 242 -28.58 0.39 -3.51
N SER A 243 -29.71 -0.29 -3.31
CA SER A 243 -30.14 -0.76 -1.98
C SER A 243 -29.34 -1.96 -1.47
N ASP A 244 -28.55 -2.62 -2.32
CA ASP A 244 -27.74 -3.77 -1.93
C ASP A 244 -26.28 -3.37 -1.65
N ASN A 245 -25.82 -3.67 -0.43
CA ASN A 245 -24.43 -3.51 0.00
C ASN A 245 -23.66 -4.83 0.00
N SER A 246 -24.30 -5.96 -0.30
CA SER A 246 -23.69 -7.29 -0.26
C SER A 246 -22.37 -7.43 -1.04
N PRO A 247 -22.12 -6.73 -2.17
CA PRO A 247 -20.80 -6.76 -2.81
C PRO A 247 -19.74 -6.05 -1.97
N LEU A 248 -20.05 -4.86 -1.44
CA LEU A 248 -19.11 -4.07 -0.64
C LEU A 248 -18.83 -4.71 0.73
N VAL A 249 -19.81 -5.40 1.31
CA VAL A 249 -19.63 -6.22 2.52
C VAL A 249 -18.63 -7.34 2.24
N ALA A 250 -18.82 -8.10 1.17
CA ALA A 250 -17.94 -9.19 0.79
C ALA A 250 -16.51 -8.70 0.48
N PHE A 251 -16.36 -7.59 -0.25
CA PHE A 251 -15.04 -7.02 -0.50
C PHE A 251 -14.34 -6.56 0.79
N ALA A 252 -15.05 -5.91 1.72
CA ALA A 252 -14.47 -5.51 3.00
C ALA A 252 -14.12 -6.73 3.88
N GLU A 253 -14.95 -7.77 3.91
CA GLU A 253 -14.69 -9.01 4.66
C GLU A 253 -13.47 -9.76 4.10
N CYS A 254 -13.34 -9.86 2.77
CA CYS A 254 -12.14 -10.36 2.09
C CYS A 254 -10.90 -9.54 2.47
N ILE A 255 -10.90 -8.22 2.18
CA ILE A 255 -9.76 -7.31 2.37
C ILE A 255 -9.27 -7.30 3.83
N LEU A 256 -10.18 -7.29 4.80
CA LEU A 256 -9.83 -7.26 6.23
C LEU A 256 -9.48 -8.63 6.83
N THR A 257 -9.71 -9.73 6.10
CA THR A 257 -9.32 -11.09 6.49
C THR A 257 -7.98 -11.49 5.85
N MET A 258 -7.82 -11.23 4.55
CA MET A 258 -6.61 -11.48 3.77
C MET A 258 -6.63 -10.60 2.52
N ASP A 259 -5.80 -9.55 2.50
CA ASP A 259 -5.69 -8.62 1.37
C ASP A 259 -5.23 -9.32 0.07
N ASP A 260 -4.31 -10.28 0.18
CA ASP A 260 -3.83 -11.15 -0.91
C ASP A 260 -4.90 -12.12 -1.47
N ALA A 261 -6.09 -12.21 -0.87
CA ALA A 261 -7.21 -12.94 -1.44
C ALA A 261 -8.08 -12.06 -2.37
N PHE A 262 -7.95 -10.73 -2.30
CA PHE A 262 -8.72 -9.82 -3.15
C PHE A 262 -8.15 -9.79 -4.58
N HIS A 263 -8.98 -10.14 -5.56
CA HIS A 263 -8.61 -10.21 -6.97
C HIS A 263 -9.75 -9.69 -7.86
N LEU A 264 -9.44 -9.10 -9.03
CA LEU A 264 -10.49 -8.55 -9.88
C LEU A 264 -11.08 -9.63 -10.80
N THR A 265 -12.35 -9.97 -10.60
CA THR A 265 -13.03 -10.95 -11.46
C THR A 265 -13.78 -10.28 -12.60
N ALA A 266 -13.55 -10.76 -13.82
CA ALA A 266 -14.12 -10.19 -15.04
C ALA A 266 -15.62 -10.53 -15.16
N SER A 267 -16.42 -9.54 -15.54
CA SER A 267 -17.86 -9.72 -15.70
C SER A 267 -18.20 -10.80 -16.74
N PRO A 268 -18.98 -11.84 -16.39
CA PRO A 268 -19.34 -12.91 -17.32
C PRO A 268 -20.23 -12.42 -18.47
N PHE A 269 -20.82 -11.23 -18.34
CA PHE A 269 -21.65 -10.60 -19.35
C PHE A 269 -20.85 -9.83 -20.42
N GLY A 270 -19.53 -9.67 -20.25
CA GLY A 270 -18.69 -8.93 -21.20
C GLY A 270 -19.07 -7.46 -21.37
N ASP A 271 -19.59 -6.83 -20.30
CA ASP A 271 -20.17 -5.48 -20.32
C ASP A 271 -19.19 -4.39 -19.86
N MET A 272 -18.77 -4.40 -18.59
CA MET A 272 -17.96 -3.34 -17.97
C MET A 272 -16.79 -3.88 -17.14
N PRO A 273 -15.66 -3.15 -17.05
CA PRO A 273 -14.55 -3.53 -16.18
C PRO A 273 -14.95 -3.61 -14.70
N PRO A 274 -14.34 -4.49 -13.89
CA PRO A 274 -14.81 -4.76 -12.53
C PRO A 274 -14.69 -3.52 -11.62
N LEU A 275 -13.55 -2.82 -11.64
CA LEU A 275 -13.36 -1.57 -10.91
C LEU A 275 -14.38 -0.49 -11.31
N THR A 276 -14.76 -0.42 -12.60
CA THR A 276 -15.80 0.52 -13.08
C THR A 276 -17.17 0.15 -12.52
N LYS A 277 -17.49 -1.14 -12.36
CA LYS A 277 -18.72 -1.57 -11.68
C LYS A 277 -18.72 -1.17 -10.20
N ILE A 278 -17.61 -1.38 -9.48
CA ILE A 278 -17.48 -1.00 -8.06
C ILE A 278 -17.60 0.51 -7.88
N SER A 279 -16.86 1.32 -8.65
CA SER A 279 -16.92 2.78 -8.56
C SER A 279 -18.33 3.31 -8.89
N THR A 280 -18.98 2.71 -9.89
CA THR A 280 -20.38 3.02 -10.26
C THR A 280 -21.35 2.74 -9.12
N LEU A 281 -21.23 1.58 -8.44
CA LEU A 281 -22.07 1.25 -7.29
C LEU A 281 -21.91 2.27 -6.17
N ILE A 282 -20.67 2.54 -5.76
CA ILE A 282 -20.33 3.49 -4.69
C ILE A 282 -20.81 4.91 -5.04
N GLU A 283 -20.63 5.35 -6.29
CA GLU A 283 -21.11 6.67 -6.74
C GLU A 283 -22.64 6.79 -6.70
N GLN A 284 -23.38 5.79 -7.19
CA GLN A 284 -24.84 5.85 -7.22
C GLN A 284 -25.44 5.75 -5.81
N GLN A 285 -24.89 4.88 -4.96
CA GLN A 285 -25.24 4.83 -3.54
C GLN A 285 -24.96 6.16 -2.84
N SER A 286 -23.80 6.78 -3.11
CA SER A 286 -23.43 8.06 -2.52
C SER A 286 -24.33 9.22 -2.97
N ARG A 287 -24.77 9.22 -4.24
CA ARG A 287 -25.72 10.20 -4.77
C ARG A 287 -27.11 10.01 -4.18
N GLN A 288 -27.64 8.79 -4.20
CA GLN A 288 -28.98 8.48 -3.68
C GLN A 288 -29.10 8.67 -2.16
N GLY A 289 -28.06 8.28 -1.41
CA GLY A 289 -27.99 8.45 0.04
C GLY A 289 -27.68 9.87 0.51
N HIS A 290 -27.44 10.81 -0.41
CA HIS A 290 -26.93 12.16 -0.13
C HIS A 290 -25.65 12.15 0.73
N LEU A 291 -24.73 11.21 0.44
CA LEU A 291 -23.51 10.96 1.22
C LEU A 291 -22.31 11.82 0.81
N LEU A 292 -22.37 12.50 -0.35
CA LEU A 292 -21.25 13.31 -0.86
C LEU A 292 -20.76 14.38 0.15
N LYS A 293 -21.69 14.96 0.94
CA LYS A 293 -21.37 15.88 2.05
C LYS A 293 -20.51 15.28 3.17
N TYR A 294 -20.38 13.95 3.24
CA TYR A 294 -19.51 13.22 4.18
C TYR A 294 -18.18 12.77 3.53
N ILE A 295 -17.95 13.09 2.24
CA ILE A 295 -16.82 12.59 1.44
C ILE A 295 -15.94 13.75 0.93
N GLU A 296 -16.52 14.91 0.63
CA GLU A 296 -15.82 16.05 0.02
C GLU A 296 -14.82 16.76 0.95
N ARG A 297 -13.50 16.61 0.68
CA ARG A 297 -12.40 17.07 1.56
C ARG A 297 -12.38 18.56 1.96
N LYS A 298 -12.97 19.48 1.18
CA LYS A 298 -12.82 20.94 1.42
C LYS A 298 -13.96 21.59 2.21
N GLN A 299 -15.12 20.93 2.32
CA GLN A 299 -16.31 21.43 3.02
C GLN A 299 -17.13 20.32 3.70
N GLY A 300 -16.62 19.08 3.68
CA GLY A 300 -17.31 17.91 4.20
C GLY A 300 -17.37 17.85 5.72
N TYR A 301 -18.28 17.02 6.21
CA TYR A 301 -18.52 16.81 7.63
C TYR A 301 -17.37 15.98 8.22
N SER A 302 -16.98 16.26 9.47
CA SER A 302 -16.18 15.31 10.25
C SER A 302 -16.95 14.00 10.44
N ALA A 303 -16.25 12.93 10.83
CA ALA A 303 -16.91 11.65 11.11
C ALA A 303 -18.02 11.78 12.15
N ARG A 304 -17.76 12.52 13.25
CA ARG A 304 -18.75 12.81 14.28
C ARG A 304 -19.97 13.56 13.72
N GLN A 305 -19.75 14.63 12.96
CA GLN A 305 -20.84 15.38 12.31
C GLN A 305 -21.63 14.51 11.33
N SER A 306 -20.97 13.59 10.62
CA SER A 306 -21.61 12.66 9.68
C SER A 306 -22.56 11.70 10.40
N ILE A 307 -22.13 11.14 11.54
CA ILE A 307 -22.97 10.28 12.39
C ILE A 307 -24.10 11.09 13.05
N ASP A 308 -23.85 12.32 13.50
CA ASP A 308 -24.88 13.18 14.08
C ASP A 308 -25.96 13.55 13.05
N ASP A 309 -25.60 13.78 11.78
CA ASP A 309 -26.55 14.01 10.67
C ASP A 309 -27.33 12.74 10.31
N LEU A 310 -26.65 11.59 10.17
CA LEU A 310 -27.29 10.29 9.97
C LEU A 310 -28.29 9.96 11.10
N THR A 311 -27.96 10.35 12.34
CA THR A 311 -28.86 10.23 13.50
C THR A 311 -30.04 11.22 13.39
N ALA A 312 -29.81 12.46 12.96
CA ALA A 312 -30.88 13.44 12.75
C ALA A 312 -31.87 13.02 11.66
N ARG A 313 -31.40 12.31 10.62
CA ARG A 313 -32.20 11.78 9.50
C ARG A 313 -33.18 10.67 9.91
N LEU A 314 -32.97 9.99 11.04
CA LEU A 314 -33.93 9.01 11.60
C LEU A 314 -35.31 9.62 11.94
N LYS A 315 -35.44 10.94 11.94
CA LYS A 315 -36.74 11.63 12.07
C LYS A 315 -37.61 11.53 10.81
N THR A 316 -37.03 11.17 9.67
CA THR A 316 -37.69 11.17 8.34
C THR A 316 -37.39 9.93 7.49
N GLU A 317 -36.32 9.20 7.80
CA GLU A 317 -35.89 7.98 7.09
C GLU A 317 -35.89 6.78 8.06
N SER A 318 -36.04 5.56 7.56
CA SER A 318 -36.08 4.39 8.45
C SER A 318 -34.70 4.03 9.00
N ARG A 319 -34.65 3.39 10.18
CA ARG A 319 -33.42 2.85 10.76
C ARG A 319 -32.71 1.86 9.82
N SER A 320 -33.47 1.11 9.01
CA SER A 320 -32.89 0.21 8.00
C SER A 320 -32.24 0.99 6.86
N ASP A 321 -32.84 2.08 6.38
CA ASP A 321 -32.25 2.94 5.34
C ASP A 321 -30.95 3.58 5.85
N ILE A 322 -30.98 4.19 7.05
CA ILE A 322 -29.79 4.80 7.66
C ILE A 322 -28.69 3.76 7.93
N ARG A 323 -29.04 2.54 8.35
CA ARG A 323 -28.09 1.41 8.46
C ARG A 323 -27.44 1.08 7.12
N THR A 324 -28.23 0.94 6.04
CA THR A 324 -27.71 0.69 4.69
C THR A 324 -26.80 1.82 4.23
N LEU A 325 -27.22 3.08 4.36
CA LEU A 325 -26.44 4.24 3.96
C LEU A 325 -25.12 4.38 4.72
N THR A 326 -25.13 4.10 6.03
CA THR A 326 -23.92 4.15 6.86
C THR A 326 -22.95 3.03 6.48
N ALA A 327 -23.46 1.83 6.18
CA ALA A 327 -22.65 0.75 5.64
C ALA A 327 -22.05 1.10 4.27
N SER A 328 -22.80 1.70 3.33
CA SER A 328 -22.26 2.13 2.04
C SER A 328 -21.13 3.15 2.19
N LEU A 329 -21.29 4.13 3.11
CA LEU A 329 -20.26 5.14 3.42
C LEU A 329 -18.97 4.51 3.95
N ILE A 330 -19.08 3.59 4.91
CA ILE A 330 -17.92 2.97 5.57
C ILE A 330 -17.23 1.96 4.63
N LEU A 331 -17.99 1.04 4.03
CA LEU A 331 -17.44 -0.02 3.17
C LEU A 331 -16.83 0.55 1.88
N GLY A 332 -17.44 1.60 1.30
CA GLY A 332 -16.85 2.31 0.16
C GLY A 332 -15.52 3.00 0.51
N ARG A 333 -15.37 3.50 1.75
CA ARG A 333 -14.10 4.05 2.25
C ARG A 333 -13.07 2.98 2.58
N ILE A 334 -13.45 1.83 3.13
CA ILE A 334 -12.56 0.66 3.31
C ILE A 334 -11.98 0.24 1.96
N PHE A 335 -12.84 0.00 0.97
CA PHE A 335 -12.43 -0.38 -0.37
C PHE A 335 -11.54 0.69 -1.04
N GLY A 336 -11.91 1.98 -0.94
CA GLY A 336 -11.10 3.07 -1.48
C GLY A 336 -9.71 3.20 -0.84
N SER A 337 -9.61 2.97 0.47
CA SER A 337 -8.34 3.03 1.21
C SER A 337 -7.41 1.88 0.85
N PHE A 338 -7.97 0.67 0.71
CA PHE A 338 -7.26 -0.49 0.19
C PHE A 338 -6.75 -0.28 -1.25
N VAL A 339 -7.60 0.24 -2.15
CA VAL A 339 -7.17 0.55 -3.53
C VAL A 339 -6.05 1.61 -3.57
N LEU A 340 -6.09 2.61 -2.69
CA LEU A 340 -5.01 3.60 -2.56
C LEU A 340 -3.70 2.96 -2.04
N PHE A 341 -3.77 2.07 -1.05
CA PHE A 341 -2.62 1.30 -0.56
C PHE A 341 -2.00 0.47 -1.69
N GLU A 342 -2.82 -0.25 -2.46
CA GLU A 342 -2.39 -1.08 -3.58
C GLU A 342 -1.81 -0.30 -4.77
N MET A 343 -2.17 0.97 -4.92
CA MET A 343 -1.56 1.89 -5.90
C MET A 343 -0.27 2.55 -5.38
N GLY A 344 0.12 2.32 -4.13
CA GLY A 344 1.27 2.96 -3.49
C GLY A 344 0.99 4.38 -2.96
N SER A 345 -0.26 4.83 -2.98
CA SER A 345 -0.71 6.11 -2.43
C SER A 345 -0.91 6.02 -0.91
N TYR A 346 0.15 5.67 -0.19
CA TYR A 346 0.09 5.31 1.23
C TYR A 346 -0.37 6.46 2.13
N SER A 347 -0.04 7.71 1.80
CA SER A 347 -0.50 8.89 2.57
C SER A 347 -2.02 9.07 2.48
N GLU A 348 -2.56 8.96 1.27
CA GLU A 348 -3.99 9.06 0.99
C GLU A 348 -4.77 7.84 1.54
N ALA A 349 -4.15 6.65 1.52
CA ALA A 349 -4.69 5.45 2.14
C ALA A 349 -4.81 5.59 3.66
N ILE A 350 -3.78 6.13 4.34
CA ILE A 350 -3.81 6.42 5.79
C ILE A 350 -4.92 7.41 6.13
N GLU A 351 -5.07 8.50 5.37
CA GLU A 351 -6.20 9.41 5.56
C GLU A 351 -7.53 8.69 5.38
N GLY A 352 -7.64 7.81 4.37
CA GLY A 352 -8.81 6.97 4.14
C GLY A 352 -9.15 6.08 5.34
N TRP A 353 -8.19 5.32 5.84
CA TRP A 353 -8.33 4.42 6.98
C TRP A 353 -8.67 5.16 8.28
N ARG A 354 -8.01 6.29 8.59
CA ARG A 354 -8.35 7.12 9.76
C ARG A 354 -9.79 7.62 9.68
N ASN A 355 -10.26 8.09 8.52
CA ASN A 355 -11.66 8.49 8.35
C ASN A 355 -12.65 7.31 8.56
N VAL A 356 -12.25 6.08 8.22
CA VAL A 356 -13.07 4.88 8.52
C VAL A 356 -13.11 4.63 10.02
N LEU A 357 -11.95 4.68 10.68
CA LEU A 357 -11.83 4.49 12.14
C LEU A 357 -12.66 5.52 12.90
N ASP A 358 -12.51 6.81 12.59
CA ASP A 358 -13.29 7.90 13.16
C ASP A 358 -14.82 7.70 13.00
N LEU A 359 -15.26 7.19 11.84
CA LEU A 359 -16.68 6.90 11.56
C LEU A 359 -17.20 5.71 12.38
N LEU A 360 -16.39 4.65 12.50
CA LEU A 360 -16.71 3.47 13.29
C LEU A 360 -16.81 3.81 14.77
N GLU A 361 -15.86 4.57 15.31
CA GLU A 361 -15.83 4.98 16.71
C GLU A 361 -16.95 5.98 17.03
N ALA A 362 -17.18 6.99 16.18
CA ALA A 362 -18.30 7.91 16.35
C ALA A 362 -19.65 7.19 16.31
N GLY A 363 -19.85 6.26 15.38
CA GLY A 363 -21.08 5.46 15.30
C GLY A 363 -21.25 4.52 16.48
N ASN A 364 -20.17 3.86 16.91
CA ASN A 364 -20.15 3.02 18.11
C ASN A 364 -20.54 3.80 19.38
N ALA A 365 -20.06 5.06 19.51
CA ALA A 365 -20.36 5.91 20.65
C ALA A 365 -21.80 6.48 20.63
N VAL A 366 -22.29 6.94 19.47
CA VAL A 366 -23.66 7.51 19.36
C VAL A 366 -24.73 6.43 19.46
N TRP A 367 -24.54 5.32 18.75
CA TRP A 367 -25.48 4.19 18.72
C TRP A 367 -25.04 3.06 19.67
N ALA A 368 -24.36 3.40 20.78
CA ALA A 368 -23.94 2.46 21.83
C ALA A 368 -25.12 1.72 22.49
N HIS A 369 -26.31 2.35 22.46
CA HIS A 369 -27.55 1.87 23.05
C HIS A 369 -28.39 0.99 22.09
N GLU A 370 -28.02 0.92 20.81
CA GLU A 370 -28.69 0.08 19.80
C GLU A 370 -28.01 -1.29 19.70
N ALA A 371 -28.77 -2.35 19.46
CA ALA A 371 -28.21 -3.67 19.15
C ALA A 371 -27.40 -3.61 17.84
N LEU A 372 -26.40 -4.49 17.70
CA LEU A 372 -25.50 -4.50 16.53
C LEU A 372 -26.26 -4.74 15.22
N GLU A 373 -27.33 -5.53 15.27
CA GLU A 373 -28.25 -5.80 14.16
C GLU A 373 -28.98 -4.54 13.68
N GLU A 374 -29.37 -3.65 14.60
CA GLU A 374 -30.15 -2.44 14.33
C GLU A 374 -29.28 -1.29 13.80
N ARG A 375 -28.15 -1.01 14.46
CA ARG A 375 -27.20 0.03 14.02
C ARG A 375 -26.39 -0.40 12.80
N GLY A 376 -26.11 -1.70 12.69
CA GLY A 376 -25.45 -2.35 11.56
C GLY A 376 -24.18 -3.11 11.93
N LYS A 377 -24.01 -4.32 11.38
CA LYS A 377 -22.83 -5.18 11.56
C LYS A 377 -21.50 -4.54 11.14
N VAL A 378 -21.55 -3.45 10.35
CA VAL A 378 -20.36 -2.65 10.01
C VAL A 378 -19.66 -2.08 11.25
N PHE A 379 -20.38 -1.89 12.36
CA PHE A 379 -19.84 -1.48 13.66
C PHE A 379 -19.40 -2.67 14.55
N SER A 380 -19.12 -3.83 13.97
CA SER A 380 -18.60 -4.96 14.76
C SER A 380 -17.16 -4.69 15.21
N PRO A 381 -16.75 -5.24 16.37
CA PRO A 381 -15.36 -5.20 16.80
C PRO A 381 -14.38 -5.85 15.80
N THR A 382 -14.88 -6.78 14.95
CA THR A 382 -14.06 -7.40 13.90
C THR A 382 -13.70 -6.44 12.78
N ILE A 383 -14.63 -5.57 12.35
CA ILE A 383 -14.35 -4.54 11.32
C ILE A 383 -13.47 -3.42 11.91
N LEU A 384 -13.75 -3.00 13.15
CA LEU A 384 -12.98 -1.97 13.85
C LEU A 384 -11.50 -2.38 13.99
N ARG A 385 -11.24 -3.57 14.54
CA ARG A 385 -9.92 -4.19 14.59
C ARG A 385 -9.27 -4.31 13.22
N GLY A 386 -9.97 -4.86 12.22
CA GLY A 386 -9.43 -5.03 10.87
C GLY A 386 -8.95 -3.71 10.26
N VAL A 387 -9.71 -2.62 10.47
CA VAL A 387 -9.32 -1.26 10.03
C VAL A 387 -8.09 -0.75 10.78
N ARG A 388 -7.95 -0.99 12.09
CA ARG A 388 -6.72 -0.66 12.85
C ARG A 388 -5.51 -1.40 12.30
N VAL A 389 -5.62 -2.71 12.06
CA VAL A 389 -4.55 -3.53 11.46
C VAL A 389 -4.17 -3.01 10.06
N ALA A 390 -5.15 -2.72 9.20
CA ALA A 390 -4.93 -2.19 7.86
C ALA A 390 -4.27 -0.79 7.88
N LEU A 391 -4.67 0.08 8.81
CA LEU A 391 -4.04 1.38 9.03
C LEU A 391 -2.56 1.21 9.41
N MET A 392 -2.25 0.40 10.42
CA MET A 392 -0.87 0.17 10.85
C MET A 392 0.00 -0.44 9.77
N ASN A 393 -0.50 -1.43 9.02
CA ASN A 393 0.22 -1.99 7.88
C ASN A 393 0.50 -0.91 6.81
N THR A 394 -0.48 -0.03 6.54
CA THR A 394 -0.31 1.10 5.62
C THR A 394 0.74 2.11 6.12
N ILE A 395 0.78 2.42 7.43
CA ILE A 395 1.81 3.28 8.04
C ILE A 395 3.20 2.64 7.90
N MET A 396 3.33 1.36 8.28
CA MET A 396 4.60 0.61 8.21
C MET A 396 5.14 0.52 6.78
N VAL A 397 4.33 0.05 5.83
CA VAL A 397 4.72 -0.09 4.42
C VAL A 397 5.02 1.28 3.83
N GLY A 398 4.20 2.29 4.11
CA GLY A 398 4.41 3.66 3.68
C GLY A 398 5.74 4.24 4.16
N HIS A 399 6.07 4.08 5.46
CA HIS A 399 7.37 4.49 5.99
C HIS A 399 8.54 3.72 5.36
N GLY A 400 8.40 2.41 5.18
CA GLY A 400 9.43 1.57 4.55
C GLY A 400 9.67 1.89 3.07
N LYS A 401 8.68 2.49 2.39
CA LYS A 401 8.79 2.97 0.99
C LYS A 401 9.17 4.44 0.87
N ALA A 402 9.08 5.22 1.96
CA ALA A 402 9.40 6.64 1.97
C ALA A 402 10.90 6.90 1.72
N THR A 403 11.19 7.70 0.70
CA THR A 403 12.55 7.97 0.22
C THR A 403 13.16 9.21 0.87
N THR A 404 12.33 10.11 1.38
CA THR A 404 12.74 11.35 2.05
C THR A 404 12.22 11.41 3.48
N ASP A 405 12.92 12.14 4.35
CA ASP A 405 12.45 12.33 5.74
C ASP A 405 11.15 13.13 5.82
N SER A 406 10.90 14.01 4.83
CA SER A 406 9.62 14.72 4.66
C SER A 406 8.45 13.75 4.39
N GLU A 407 8.69 12.68 3.62
CA GLU A 407 7.71 11.60 3.45
C GLU A 407 7.59 10.76 4.73
N ARG A 408 8.70 10.36 5.35
CA ARG A 408 8.70 9.57 6.60
C ARG A 408 7.90 10.24 7.72
N CYS A 409 7.99 11.55 7.85
CA CYS A 409 7.19 12.34 8.81
C CYS A 409 5.66 12.25 8.62
N LYS A 410 5.15 11.78 7.46
CA LYS A 410 3.72 11.51 7.25
C LYS A 410 3.29 10.16 7.85
N PHE A 411 4.25 9.26 8.05
CA PHE A 411 4.07 7.91 8.57
C PHE A 411 4.49 7.88 10.04
N LYS A 412 3.57 8.33 10.90
CA LYS A 412 3.73 8.34 12.35
C LYS A 412 3.78 6.92 12.89
N LEU A 413 4.99 6.42 13.11
CA LEU A 413 5.20 5.06 13.62
C LEU A 413 5.00 4.97 15.15
N ASP A 414 4.94 6.11 15.85
CA ASP A 414 4.42 6.24 17.21
C ASP A 414 2.93 5.84 17.31
N GLU A 415 2.12 6.20 16.31
CA GLU A 415 0.70 5.82 16.21
C GLU A 415 0.47 4.30 16.12
N MET A 416 1.48 3.52 15.72
CA MET A 416 1.37 2.06 15.68
C MET A 416 1.39 1.41 17.06
N GLU A 417 2.01 2.04 18.08
CA GLU A 417 1.96 1.50 19.45
C GLU A 417 0.57 1.75 20.06
N ASP A 418 -0.01 2.94 19.84
CA ASP A 418 -1.39 3.27 20.25
C ASP A 418 -2.42 2.33 19.59
N LEU A 419 -2.37 2.19 18.26
CA LEU A 419 -3.29 1.31 17.50
C LEU A 419 -3.12 -0.19 17.85
N ALA A 420 -1.91 -0.62 18.21
CA ALA A 420 -1.66 -1.98 18.70
C ALA A 420 -2.29 -2.22 20.08
N ASN A 421 -2.19 -1.24 20.98
CA ASN A 421 -2.80 -1.31 22.31
C ASN A 421 -4.33 -1.32 22.24
N ASP A 422 -4.93 -0.48 21.39
CA ASP A 422 -6.37 -0.51 21.10
C ASP A 422 -6.85 -1.90 20.65
N VAL A 423 -6.05 -2.60 19.84
CA VAL A 423 -6.36 -3.96 19.34
C VAL A 423 -6.25 -5.03 20.45
N LEU A 424 -5.40 -4.82 21.47
CA LEU A 424 -5.33 -5.70 22.64
C LEU A 424 -6.49 -5.45 23.63
N ASP A 425 -6.77 -4.19 23.94
CA ASP A 425 -7.83 -3.81 24.88
C ASP A 425 -9.24 -4.12 24.35
N GLU A 426 -9.40 -4.25 23.03
CA GLU A 426 -10.65 -4.61 22.37
C GLU A 426 -11.04 -6.09 22.59
N PHE A 427 -11.61 -6.38 23.77
CA PHE A 427 -12.18 -7.69 24.09
C PHE A 427 -13.26 -8.13 23.08
N LEU A 428 -13.10 -9.31 22.47
CA LEU A 428 -14.16 -9.99 21.74
C LEU A 428 -14.92 -10.93 22.69
N PRO A 429 -16.22 -10.70 22.97
CA PRO A 429 -17.03 -11.66 23.70
C PRO A 429 -17.16 -12.99 22.94
N ASP A 430 -17.06 -14.11 23.65
CA ASP A 430 -17.31 -15.45 23.07
C ASP A 430 -18.68 -15.53 22.37
N SER A 431 -19.67 -14.73 22.78
CA SER A 431 -20.98 -14.66 22.12
C SER A 431 -20.94 -14.12 20.69
N LEU A 432 -19.94 -13.31 20.30
CA LEU A 432 -19.74 -12.88 18.90
C LEU A 432 -19.06 -13.96 18.04
N LEU A 433 -18.29 -14.86 18.69
CA LEU A 433 -17.63 -16.00 18.06
C LEU A 433 -18.49 -17.28 18.10
N ALA A 434 -19.54 -17.32 18.92
CA ALA A 434 -20.41 -18.47 19.09
C ALA A 434 -21.13 -18.83 17.79
N GLY A 435 -20.98 -20.09 17.35
CA GLY A 435 -21.54 -20.58 16.09
C GLY A 435 -20.89 -20.01 14.82
N LYS A 436 -19.80 -19.24 14.94
CA LYS A 436 -18.95 -18.84 13.82
C LYS A 436 -18.03 -20.00 13.42
N PRO A 437 -17.74 -20.18 12.12
CA PRO A 437 -16.67 -21.07 11.69
C PRO A 437 -15.33 -20.71 12.35
N PRO A 438 -14.44 -21.69 12.63
CA PRO A 438 -13.15 -21.47 13.28
C PRO A 438 -12.32 -20.35 12.65
N VAL A 439 -12.44 -20.17 11.33
CA VAL A 439 -11.88 -19.09 10.50
C VAL A 439 -11.89 -17.71 11.18
N TYR A 440 -13.00 -17.34 11.85
CA TYR A 440 -13.17 -16.02 12.46
C TYR A 440 -12.38 -15.87 13.77
N ARG A 441 -12.12 -16.98 14.48
CA ARG A 441 -11.25 -17.00 15.66
C ARG A 441 -9.78 -16.93 15.23
N THR A 442 -9.39 -17.70 14.23
CA THR A 442 -8.02 -17.70 13.69
C THR A 442 -7.64 -16.33 13.10
N ALA A 443 -8.53 -15.69 12.34
CA ALA A 443 -8.30 -14.34 11.82
C ALA A 443 -8.19 -13.29 12.95
N TRP A 444 -8.88 -13.48 14.08
CA TRP A 444 -8.70 -12.66 15.27
C TRP A 444 -7.33 -12.91 15.94
N GLU A 445 -6.92 -14.17 16.11
CA GLU A 445 -5.60 -14.52 16.65
C GLU A 445 -4.47 -14.03 15.74
N ALA A 446 -4.64 -14.06 14.42
CA ALA A 446 -3.69 -13.47 13.47
C ALA A 446 -3.53 -11.96 13.66
N SER A 447 -4.57 -11.25 14.15
CA SER A 447 -4.46 -9.82 14.45
C SER A 447 -3.44 -9.50 15.55
N PHE A 448 -2.94 -10.48 16.33
CA PHE A 448 -1.79 -10.26 17.22
C PHE A 448 -0.49 -9.85 16.48
N LEU A 449 -0.42 -10.04 15.15
CA LEU A 449 0.62 -9.43 14.31
C LEU A 449 0.70 -7.92 14.52
N ALA A 450 -0.45 -7.25 14.67
CA ALA A 450 -0.60 -5.82 14.99
C ALA A 450 0.41 -5.36 16.05
N TYR A 451 0.44 -6.09 17.16
CA TYR A 451 1.28 -5.80 18.31
C TYR A 451 2.76 -5.83 17.94
N CYS A 452 3.20 -6.93 17.33
CA CYS A 452 4.61 -7.16 17.07
C CYS A 452 5.19 -6.11 16.12
N LEU A 453 4.39 -5.60 15.17
CA LEU A 453 4.81 -4.56 14.23
C LEU A 453 5.00 -3.19 14.88
N GLY A 454 4.08 -2.77 15.76
CA GLY A 454 4.20 -1.49 16.49
C GLY A 454 5.39 -1.49 17.45
N TYR A 455 5.53 -2.54 18.25
CA TYR A 455 6.56 -2.60 19.28
C TYR A 455 7.98 -2.86 18.70
N ALA A 456 8.11 -3.58 17.58
CA ALA A 456 9.40 -3.75 16.88
C ALA A 456 10.03 -2.41 16.45
N TYR A 457 9.21 -1.40 16.14
CA TYR A 457 9.70 -0.05 15.84
C TYR A 457 10.44 0.57 17.04
N ARG A 458 9.90 0.40 18.26
CA ARG A 458 10.49 0.90 19.51
C ARG A 458 11.87 0.28 19.75
N ALA A 459 11.98 -1.05 19.61
CA ALA A 459 13.24 -1.77 19.74
C ALA A 459 14.33 -1.26 18.76
N GLU A 460 13.96 -0.99 17.51
CA GLU A 460 14.88 -0.48 16.49
C GLU A 460 15.09 1.05 16.52
N ALA A 461 14.57 1.77 17.53
CA ALA A 461 14.72 3.23 17.61
C ALA A 461 16.17 3.74 17.52
N PRO A 462 17.15 3.13 18.22
CA PRO A 462 18.55 3.54 18.11
C PRO A 462 19.20 3.24 16.74
N LEU A 463 18.57 2.40 15.91
CA LEU A 463 19.11 1.93 14.62
C LEU A 463 18.70 2.82 13.42
N ARG A 464 18.00 3.93 13.66
CA ARG A 464 17.48 4.81 12.58
C ARG A 464 18.51 5.83 12.12
N ASP A 465 19.14 6.53 13.06
CA ASP A 465 20.14 7.59 12.79
C ASP A 465 21.57 7.04 12.80
N MET A 466 21.77 5.82 12.26
CA MET A 466 23.08 5.19 12.17
C MET A 466 24.05 6.04 11.38
N ARG A 467 25.30 6.09 11.83
CA ARG A 467 26.41 6.72 11.12
C ARG A 467 27.28 5.65 10.49
N MET A 468 27.67 5.83 9.24
CA MET A 468 28.55 4.89 8.55
C MET A 468 29.85 4.68 9.36
N GLY A 469 30.20 3.42 9.59
CA GLY A 469 31.34 3.01 10.40
C GLY A 469 31.11 3.04 11.92
N VAL A 470 29.92 3.38 12.42
CA VAL A 470 29.60 3.37 13.85
C VAL A 470 28.62 2.23 14.16
N PRO A 471 28.99 1.23 14.98
CA PRO A 471 28.05 0.22 15.44
C PRO A 471 26.94 0.83 16.30
N ALA A 472 25.69 0.50 16.00
CA ALA A 472 24.52 0.81 16.79
C ALA A 472 23.96 -0.47 17.44
N ILE A 473 23.40 -0.34 18.64
CA ILE A 473 22.77 -1.43 19.39
C ILE A 473 21.29 -1.07 19.55
N ALA A 474 20.39 -2.03 19.34
CA ALA A 474 18.96 -1.83 19.57
C ALA A 474 18.67 -1.53 21.05
N ASP A 475 17.45 -1.10 21.36
CA ASP A 475 16.98 -1.16 22.75
C ASP A 475 16.83 -2.64 23.13
N LEU A 476 17.72 -3.14 23.99
CA LEU A 476 17.85 -4.56 24.30
C LEU A 476 16.65 -5.12 25.08
N ASP A 477 16.06 -4.29 25.94
CA ASP A 477 14.93 -4.71 26.78
C ASP A 477 13.64 -4.67 25.95
N ALA A 478 13.44 -3.62 25.13
CA ALA A 478 12.36 -3.60 24.17
C ALA A 478 12.49 -4.70 23.11
N ALA A 479 13.70 -5.03 22.62
CA ALA A 479 13.91 -6.13 21.68
C ALA A 479 13.57 -7.49 22.29
N ARG A 480 13.87 -7.69 23.59
CA ARG A 480 13.52 -8.92 24.31
C ARG A 480 12.01 -9.05 24.47
N GLU A 481 11.37 -7.99 24.95
CA GLU A 481 9.91 -7.90 25.08
C GLU A 481 9.23 -8.19 23.74
N VAL A 482 9.59 -7.47 22.67
CA VAL A 482 9.08 -7.67 21.31
C VAL A 482 9.25 -9.12 20.85
N SER A 483 10.39 -9.76 21.15
CA SER A 483 10.59 -11.16 20.80
C SER A 483 9.67 -12.10 21.57
N ASP A 484 9.40 -11.87 22.85
CA ASP A 484 8.45 -12.68 23.62
C ASP A 484 7.02 -12.53 23.05
N TRP A 485 6.67 -11.36 22.51
CA TRP A 485 5.41 -11.15 21.80
C TRP A 485 5.33 -11.81 20.42
N TYR A 486 6.42 -11.81 19.64
CA TYR A 486 6.51 -12.62 18.43
C TYR A 486 6.36 -14.13 18.74
N ASP A 487 6.93 -14.58 19.84
CA ASP A 487 6.81 -15.97 20.31
C ASP A 487 5.37 -16.30 20.75
N ALA A 488 4.67 -15.37 21.41
CA ALA A 488 3.26 -15.52 21.75
C ALA A 488 2.36 -15.55 20.49
N ALA A 489 2.55 -14.63 19.56
CA ALA A 489 1.79 -14.56 18.31
C ALA A 489 1.98 -15.83 17.45
N THR A 490 3.22 -16.29 17.29
CA THR A 490 3.51 -17.53 16.54
C THR A 490 2.99 -18.79 17.25
N SER A 491 2.85 -18.77 18.58
CA SER A 491 2.23 -19.86 19.34
C SER A 491 0.71 -19.89 19.21
N ALA A 492 0.06 -18.75 19.02
CA ALA A 492 -1.38 -18.66 18.73
C ALA A 492 -1.73 -19.03 17.28
N MET A 493 -0.85 -18.73 16.32
CA MET A 493 -1.11 -18.99 14.90
C MET A 493 -0.99 -20.49 14.53
N PRO A 494 -1.91 -21.04 13.72
CA PRO A 494 -1.76 -22.37 13.11
C PRO A 494 -0.45 -22.55 12.35
N PHE A 495 0.01 -23.79 12.20
CA PHE A 495 1.24 -24.09 11.46
C PHE A 495 1.18 -23.66 9.99
N ASP A 496 0.00 -23.76 9.38
CA ASP A 496 -0.26 -23.49 7.96
C ASP A 496 -0.59 -22.01 7.66
N TRP A 497 -0.52 -21.12 8.67
CA TRP A 497 -0.73 -19.68 8.48
C TRP A 497 0.39 -19.05 7.64
N TRP A 498 0.03 -18.48 6.49
CA TRP A 498 1.01 -18.08 5.46
C TRP A 498 1.99 -17.00 5.93
N GLU A 499 1.56 -16.11 6.82
CA GLU A 499 2.43 -15.06 7.38
C GLU A 499 3.33 -15.55 8.52
N LYS A 500 3.05 -16.71 9.13
CA LYS A 500 3.79 -17.22 10.30
C LYS A 500 5.28 -17.34 10.02
N ARG A 501 5.66 -17.62 8.76
CA ARG A 501 7.05 -17.57 8.27
C ARG A 501 7.72 -16.22 8.55
N THR A 502 7.07 -15.11 8.21
CA THR A 502 7.61 -13.75 8.30
C THR A 502 7.75 -13.35 9.77
N ILE A 503 6.78 -13.76 10.58
CA ILE A 503 6.66 -13.48 12.01
C ILE A 503 7.75 -14.23 12.79
N LEU A 504 7.99 -15.51 12.47
CA LEU A 504 9.11 -16.29 13.03
C LEU A 504 10.48 -15.65 12.71
N TRP A 505 10.73 -15.26 11.45
CA TRP A 505 11.99 -14.60 11.08
C TRP A 505 12.15 -13.22 11.76
N ALA A 506 11.08 -12.45 11.93
CA ALA A 506 11.10 -11.17 12.62
C ALA A 506 11.36 -11.31 14.13
N GLY A 507 10.72 -12.29 14.78
CA GLY A 507 10.98 -12.63 16.19
C GLY A 507 12.42 -13.07 16.42
N LEU A 508 12.94 -13.95 15.55
CA LEU A 508 14.34 -14.38 15.57
C LEU A 508 15.33 -13.20 15.43
N ARG A 509 15.04 -12.21 14.56
CA ARG A 509 15.84 -10.98 14.48
C ARG A 509 15.84 -10.21 15.80
N MET A 510 14.68 -10.05 16.44
CA MET A 510 14.56 -9.33 17.72
C MET A 510 15.30 -10.07 18.85
N ARG A 511 15.25 -11.41 18.86
CA ARG A 511 16.05 -12.25 19.77
C ARG A 511 17.55 -12.06 19.60
N LEU A 512 18.03 -11.98 18.35
CA LEU A 512 19.43 -11.71 18.05
C LEU A 512 19.85 -10.31 18.52
N TYR A 513 19.02 -9.28 18.33
CA TYR A 513 19.30 -7.95 18.86
C TYR A 513 19.33 -7.93 20.40
N ALA A 514 18.42 -8.64 21.07
CA ALA A 514 18.38 -8.73 22.54
C ALA A 514 19.52 -9.58 23.14
N GLY A 515 20.05 -10.55 22.38
CA GLY A 515 21.05 -11.52 22.84
C GLY A 515 20.53 -12.50 23.91
N GLY A 516 21.46 -13.26 24.48
CA GLY A 516 21.24 -14.13 25.65
C GLY A 516 20.72 -15.54 25.34
N TRP A 517 20.23 -15.82 24.14
CA TRP A 517 19.89 -17.19 23.71
C TRP A 517 21.13 -18.04 23.45
N SER A 518 21.03 -19.34 23.73
CA SER A 518 22.01 -20.32 23.31
C SER A 518 21.96 -20.54 21.79
N VAL A 519 23.09 -20.99 21.21
CA VAL A 519 23.12 -21.40 19.79
C VAL A 519 22.14 -22.54 19.51
N GLN A 520 21.89 -23.44 20.47
CA GLN A 520 20.92 -24.53 20.31
C GLN A 520 19.48 -24.00 20.17
N GLU A 521 19.04 -23.07 21.03
CA GLU A 521 17.71 -22.45 20.95
C GLU A 521 17.51 -21.71 19.61
N LEU A 522 18.54 -20.97 19.16
CA LEU A 522 18.52 -20.34 17.85
C LEU A 522 18.34 -21.35 16.72
N LEU A 523 19.11 -22.44 16.72
CA LEU A 523 19.06 -23.47 15.69
C LEU A 523 17.68 -24.17 15.65
N ASP A 524 17.13 -24.52 16.80
CA ASP A 524 15.83 -25.21 16.89
C ASP A 524 14.68 -24.32 16.38
N ARG A 525 14.70 -23.03 16.71
CA ARG A 525 13.70 -22.05 16.25
C ARG A 525 13.91 -21.66 14.78
N VAL A 526 15.14 -21.63 14.28
CA VAL A 526 15.44 -21.48 12.83
C VAL A 526 14.92 -22.68 12.03
N GLU A 527 14.98 -23.88 12.57
CA GLU A 527 14.43 -25.07 11.91
C GLU A 527 12.90 -25.08 11.90
N GLU A 528 12.23 -24.57 12.93
CA GLU A 528 10.80 -24.25 12.87
C GLU A 528 10.50 -23.22 11.76
N ALA A 529 11.22 -22.10 11.73
CA ALA A 529 11.03 -21.05 10.73
C ALA A 529 11.19 -21.58 9.29
N LYS A 530 12.19 -22.43 9.04
CA LYS A 530 12.37 -23.11 7.74
C LYS A 530 11.21 -24.03 7.37
N ARG A 531 10.72 -24.87 8.29
CA ARG A 531 9.59 -25.78 8.01
C ARG A 531 8.32 -25.02 7.66
N VAL A 532 8.04 -23.91 8.35
CA VAL A 532 6.90 -23.03 8.04
C VAL A 532 7.13 -22.30 6.71
N ASP A 533 8.35 -21.82 6.44
CA ASP A 533 8.72 -21.15 5.18
C ASP A 533 8.59 -22.08 3.96
N GLU A 534 9.01 -23.34 4.08
CA GLU A 534 8.89 -24.39 3.07
C GLU A 534 7.41 -24.73 2.79
N PHE A 535 6.63 -24.99 3.85
CA PHE A 535 5.21 -25.27 3.73
C PHE A 535 4.48 -24.10 3.06
N ALA A 536 4.67 -22.87 3.54
CA ALA A 536 4.04 -21.69 2.98
C ALA A 536 4.50 -21.45 1.53
N SER A 537 5.76 -21.74 1.19
CA SER A 537 6.28 -21.57 -0.17
C SER A 537 5.64 -22.48 -1.20
N ARG A 538 5.23 -23.70 -0.81
CA ARG A 538 4.49 -24.63 -1.68
C ARG A 538 3.17 -24.04 -2.19
N PHE A 539 2.44 -23.35 -1.32
CA PHE A 539 1.09 -22.85 -1.60
C PHE A 539 1.08 -21.37 -1.99
N PHE A 540 1.65 -20.51 -1.14
CA PHE A 540 1.61 -19.06 -1.30
C PHE A 540 2.77 -18.52 -2.14
N GLY A 541 3.79 -19.33 -2.39
CA GLY A 541 4.98 -18.94 -3.17
C GLY A 541 6.11 -18.42 -2.27
N PRO A 542 7.28 -18.10 -2.85
CA PRO A 542 8.43 -17.62 -2.08
C PRO A 542 8.06 -16.32 -1.34
N GLY A 543 8.56 -16.18 -0.12
CA GLY A 543 8.38 -14.97 0.68
C GLY A 543 9.04 -13.75 0.04
N PRO A 544 8.75 -12.54 0.55
CA PRO A 544 9.30 -11.30 0.01
C PRO A 544 10.84 -11.37 -0.03
N SER A 545 11.43 -10.90 -1.13
CA SER A 545 12.87 -10.84 -1.33
C SER A 545 13.28 -9.41 -1.68
N PRO A 546 14.30 -8.82 -1.02
CA PRO A 546 15.09 -9.39 0.08
C PRO A 546 14.30 -9.53 1.39
N ASN A 547 14.67 -10.50 2.24
CA ASN A 547 14.11 -10.66 3.58
C ASN A 547 15.20 -10.42 4.63
N HIS A 548 15.44 -9.15 4.94
CA HIS A 548 16.48 -8.72 5.88
C HIS A 548 16.45 -9.48 7.22
N ALA A 549 15.28 -9.88 7.72
CA ALA A 549 15.18 -10.64 8.97
C ALA A 549 15.74 -12.07 8.82
N ARG A 550 15.26 -12.82 7.82
CA ARG A 550 15.76 -14.17 7.53
C ARG A 550 17.24 -14.14 7.18
N ASP A 551 17.64 -13.22 6.31
CA ASP A 551 18.98 -13.19 5.74
C ASP A 551 20.02 -12.83 6.83
N LEU A 552 19.68 -11.95 7.78
CA LEU A 552 20.44 -11.69 9.01
C LEU A 552 20.51 -12.92 9.94
N VAL A 553 19.38 -13.59 10.18
CA VAL A 553 19.33 -14.74 11.09
C VAL A 553 20.20 -15.88 10.57
N LEU A 554 20.13 -16.18 9.27
CA LEU A 554 20.98 -17.18 8.63
C LEU A 554 22.48 -16.78 8.69
N TYR A 555 22.81 -15.51 8.48
CA TYR A 555 24.17 -15.01 8.67
C TYR A 555 24.70 -15.22 10.10
N CYS A 556 23.88 -14.96 11.11
CA CYS A 556 24.25 -15.16 12.51
C CYS A 556 24.40 -16.65 12.85
N VAL A 557 23.59 -17.54 12.26
CA VAL A 557 23.77 -19.00 12.38
C VAL A 557 25.11 -19.45 11.80
N GLU A 558 25.47 -19.00 10.60
CA GLU A 558 26.77 -19.30 9.98
C GLU A 558 27.94 -18.81 10.84
N ALA A 559 27.86 -17.58 11.37
CA ALA A 559 28.86 -17.02 12.26
C ALA A 559 28.98 -17.76 13.61
N CYS A 560 27.87 -18.28 14.14
CA CYS A 560 27.88 -19.15 15.32
C CYS A 560 28.57 -20.49 15.02
N ASP A 561 28.21 -21.15 13.90
CA ASP A 561 28.83 -22.42 13.50
C ASP A 561 30.33 -22.27 13.21
N ASP A 562 30.76 -21.17 12.58
CA ASP A 562 32.19 -20.85 12.39
C ASP A 562 32.90 -20.65 13.74
N SER A 563 32.29 -19.93 14.68
CA SER A 563 32.83 -19.73 16.03
C SER A 563 32.99 -21.05 16.79
N LEU A 564 32.00 -21.94 16.70
CA LEU A 564 32.05 -23.29 17.28
C LEU A 564 33.14 -24.15 16.60
N ARG A 565 33.25 -24.09 15.27
CA ARG A 565 34.28 -24.80 14.50
C ARG A 565 35.69 -24.30 14.84
N MET A 566 35.88 -23.01 15.05
CA MET A 566 37.16 -22.44 15.51
C MET A 566 37.49 -22.88 16.93
N ALA A 567 36.53 -22.82 17.87
CA ALA A 567 36.74 -23.23 19.26
C ALA A 567 37.01 -24.74 19.44
N ALA A 568 36.61 -25.57 18.47
CA ALA A 568 36.91 -26.99 18.44
C ALA A 568 38.34 -27.33 17.95
N GLN A 569 39.11 -26.36 17.43
CA GLN A 569 40.47 -26.62 16.93
C GLN A 569 41.46 -26.82 18.08
N PRO A 570 42.39 -27.81 18.00
CA PRO A 570 43.40 -28.03 19.05
C PRO A 570 44.35 -26.84 19.31
N THR A 571 44.45 -25.91 18.36
CA THR A 571 45.26 -24.69 18.42
C THR A 571 44.53 -23.49 19.01
N TYR A 572 43.24 -23.61 19.32
CA TYR A 572 42.44 -22.52 19.87
C TYR A 572 42.70 -22.35 21.38
N SER A 573 42.95 -21.11 21.80
CA SER A 573 43.32 -20.73 23.17
C SER A 573 42.29 -19.84 23.88
N GLY A 574 41.12 -19.61 23.28
CA GLY A 574 40.03 -18.83 23.84
C GLY A 574 39.06 -19.65 24.71
N PRO A 575 37.92 -19.07 25.11
CA PRO A 575 36.90 -19.77 25.91
C PRO A 575 36.28 -20.94 25.16
N LYS A 576 36.02 -22.06 25.87
CA LYS A 576 35.41 -23.25 25.27
C LYS A 576 33.96 -22.97 24.87
N LEU A 577 33.71 -22.81 23.57
CA LEU A 577 32.36 -22.64 23.03
C LEU A 577 31.68 -24.00 22.79
N THR A 578 30.36 -24.03 22.98
CA THR A 578 29.50 -25.19 22.70
C THR A 578 28.13 -24.70 22.18
N ARG A 579 27.23 -25.58 21.76
CA ARG A 579 25.86 -25.14 21.41
C ARG A 579 25.06 -24.56 22.59
N GLN A 580 25.51 -24.77 23.82
CA GLN A 580 24.95 -24.13 25.03
C GLN A 580 25.57 -22.75 25.31
N SER A 581 26.59 -22.34 24.55
CA SER A 581 27.12 -20.98 24.61
C SER A 581 26.09 -19.99 24.09
N THR A 582 26.05 -18.83 24.74
CA THR A 582 25.08 -17.77 24.52
C THR A 582 25.56 -16.77 23.47
N ILE A 583 24.62 -16.23 22.70
CA ILE A 583 24.88 -15.24 21.65
C ILE A 583 24.80 -13.86 22.29
N LYS A 584 25.82 -13.03 22.08
CA LYS A 584 25.82 -11.62 22.49
C LYS A 584 24.79 -10.83 21.68
N PRO A 585 24.24 -9.73 22.23
CA PRO A 585 23.45 -8.78 21.44
C PRO A 585 24.12 -8.46 20.10
N VAL A 586 23.35 -8.54 19.01
CA VAL A 586 23.85 -8.32 17.65
C VAL A 586 23.77 -6.82 17.32
N PRO A 587 24.89 -6.09 17.24
CA PRO A 587 24.87 -4.69 16.82
C PRO A 587 24.65 -4.60 15.31
N ARG A 588 23.97 -3.55 14.86
CA ARG A 588 23.88 -3.20 13.43
C ARG A 588 25.03 -2.27 13.07
N LEU A 589 25.72 -2.58 11.99
CA LEU A 589 26.83 -1.80 11.44
C LEU A 589 26.51 -1.42 10.01
N TRP A 590 26.41 -0.12 9.75
CA TRP A 590 26.36 0.42 8.40
C TRP A 590 27.78 0.67 7.88
N CYS A 591 28.21 -0.03 6.83
CA CYS A 591 29.56 0.10 6.29
C CYS A 591 29.62 -0.07 4.76
N SER A 592 30.66 0.50 4.15
CA SER A 592 30.96 0.31 2.72
C SER A 592 31.59 -1.07 2.45
N PRO A 593 31.45 -1.63 1.23
CA PRO A 593 32.15 -2.84 0.84
C PRO A 593 33.66 -2.78 1.13
N GLY A 594 34.20 -3.81 1.77
CA GLY A 594 35.63 -3.89 2.14
C GLY A 594 36.02 -3.15 3.43
N PHE A 595 35.07 -2.61 4.19
CA PHE A 595 35.33 -2.03 5.51
C PHE A 595 35.76 -3.10 6.53
N ASP A 596 36.90 -2.90 7.20
CA ASP A 596 37.34 -3.79 8.26
C ASP A 596 36.56 -3.52 9.56
N ARG A 597 35.50 -4.31 9.76
CA ARG A 597 34.64 -4.27 10.95
C ARG A 597 35.40 -4.39 12.27
N ASN A 598 36.57 -5.03 12.30
CA ASN A 598 37.34 -5.23 13.53
C ASN A 598 37.94 -3.91 14.05
N THR A 599 37.99 -2.86 13.23
CA THR A 599 38.39 -1.51 13.64
C THR A 599 37.39 -0.83 14.58
N VAL A 600 36.14 -1.32 14.65
CA VAL A 600 35.05 -0.70 15.44
C VAL A 600 34.29 -1.69 16.32
N LEU A 601 34.18 -2.96 15.92
CA LEU A 601 33.74 -4.08 16.76
C LEU A 601 34.95 -4.67 17.50
N THR A 602 35.68 -3.81 18.22
CA THR A 602 36.93 -4.17 18.92
C THR A 602 36.66 -5.07 20.13
N LYS A 603 37.73 -5.58 20.76
CA LYS A 603 37.60 -6.35 22.00
C LYS A 603 36.87 -5.55 23.08
N GLU A 604 37.20 -4.28 23.23
CA GLU A 604 36.59 -3.35 24.20
C GLU A 604 35.11 -3.07 23.90
N PHE A 605 34.67 -3.22 22.63
CA PHE A 605 33.26 -3.17 22.27
C PHE A 605 32.51 -4.40 22.81
N TRP A 606 33.06 -5.60 22.63
CA TRP A 606 32.43 -6.86 23.06
C TRP A 606 32.53 -7.16 24.58
N GLU A 607 33.36 -6.41 25.29
CA GLU A 607 33.52 -6.46 26.76
C GLU A 607 32.66 -5.43 27.51
N ARG A 608 31.82 -4.65 26.80
CA ARG A 608 30.89 -3.70 27.43
C ARG A 608 29.83 -4.42 28.28
N PRO A 609 29.33 -3.80 29.37
CA PRO A 609 28.36 -4.41 30.29
C PRO A 609 27.06 -4.91 29.64
N GLU A 610 26.62 -4.24 28.57
CA GLU A 610 25.44 -4.60 27.78
C GLU A 610 25.68 -5.78 26.82
N MET A 611 26.93 -6.05 26.41
CA MET A 611 27.28 -7.05 25.40
C MET A 611 27.49 -8.45 25.99
N GLN A 612 26.58 -8.89 26.87
CA GLN A 612 26.68 -10.15 27.61
C GLN A 612 26.48 -11.36 26.70
N GLY A 613 27.24 -12.43 26.95
CA GLY A 613 27.22 -13.67 26.18
C GLY A 613 28.60 -14.07 25.68
N ASP A 614 28.68 -15.22 24.99
CA ASP A 614 29.93 -15.88 24.59
C ASP A 614 30.31 -15.60 23.13
N ILE A 615 29.34 -15.58 22.21
CA ILE A 615 29.56 -15.50 20.75
C ILE A 615 29.08 -14.15 20.21
N GLY A 616 29.95 -13.42 19.50
CA GLY A 616 29.61 -12.16 18.83
C GLY A 616 29.21 -12.36 17.37
N CYS A 617 28.04 -11.85 16.98
CA CYS A 617 27.58 -11.72 15.60
C CYS A 617 27.12 -10.28 15.36
N PHE A 618 27.04 -9.79 14.12
CA PHE A 618 26.64 -8.41 13.79
C PHE A 618 25.74 -8.40 12.55
N ASP A 619 24.91 -7.36 12.44
CA ASP A 619 24.01 -7.11 11.32
C ASP A 619 24.65 -6.13 10.33
N GLU A 620 24.95 -6.57 9.11
CA GLU A 620 25.58 -5.74 8.08
C GLU A 620 24.54 -5.01 7.22
N TYR A 621 24.32 -3.73 7.52
CA TYR A 621 23.42 -2.90 6.74
C TYR A 621 24.15 -2.30 5.54
N ARG A 622 23.93 -2.88 4.34
CA ARG A 622 24.42 -2.34 3.06
C ARG A 622 23.33 -1.48 2.40
N MET A 623 23.73 -0.42 1.67
CA MET A 623 22.80 0.24 0.74
C MET A 623 22.38 -0.76 -0.36
N HIS A 624 21.09 -0.76 -0.68
CA HIS A 624 20.57 -1.25 -1.96
C HIS A 624 20.69 -0.14 -3.02
#